data_AF-A0A8S4QHU7-F1
#
_entry.id   AF-A0A8S4QHU7-F1
#
_cell.length_a   1.000
_cell.length_b   1.000
_cell.length_c   1.000
_cell.angle_alpha   90.00
_cell.angle_beta   90.00
_cell.angle_gamma   90.00
#
_symmetry.space_group_name_H-M   'P 1'
#
loop_
_entity.id
_entity.type
_entity.pdbx_description
1 polymer ?
#
loop_
_entity_poly.entity_id
_entity_poly.type
_entity_poly.pdbx_seq_one_letter_code
_entity_poly.pdbx_strand_id
1 'polypeptide(L)'
;MTPSSFALYITSLLWLDLTHAKISYFWHITDLHYDPFHNSQELHRGCKHIRGSNESPHSHRNGRHRDHTCDSSWPLIQSAAAFMAERHPDTLEFVLWTG
;
A
#
# COMPACT_ATOMS: atom_id res chain seq x y z
N MET A 1 23.03 -50.21 7.88
CA MET A 1 22.83 -49.04 8.77
C MET A 1 22.92 -49.51 10.20
N THR A 2 23.65 -48.81 11.07
CA THR A 2 23.65 -49.13 12.50
C THR A 2 22.35 -48.61 13.14
N PRO A 3 21.89 -49.19 14.26
CA PRO A 3 20.70 -48.72 14.98
C PRO A 3 20.78 -47.23 15.34
N SER A 4 21.98 -46.74 15.65
CA SER A 4 22.28 -45.34 15.91
C SER A 4 22.04 -44.45 14.69
N SER A 5 22.49 -44.86 13.50
CA SER A 5 22.24 -44.12 12.26
C SER A 5 20.75 -44.08 11.91
N PHE A 6 20.00 -45.14 12.20
CA PHE A 6 18.55 -45.18 11.96
C PHE A 6 17.78 -44.25 12.91
N ALA A 7 18.13 -44.22 14.20
CA ALA A 7 17.55 -43.31 15.18
C ALA A 7 17.84 -41.83 14.84
N LEU A 8 19.07 -41.51 14.42
CA LEU A 8 19.43 -40.16 13.96
C LEU A 8 18.64 -39.73 12.72
N TYR A 9 18.40 -40.67 11.80
CA TYR A 9 17.62 -40.37 10.59
C TYR A 9 16.14 -40.11 10.91
N ILE A 10 15.52 -40.96 11.73
CA ILE A 10 14.12 -40.79 12.16
C ILE A 10 13.95 -39.50 12.97
N THR A 11 14.86 -39.20 13.90
CA THR A 11 14.82 -37.93 14.64
C THR A 11 14.99 -36.74 13.69
N SER A 12 15.94 -36.76 12.76
CA SER A 12 16.08 -35.68 11.78
C SER A 12 14.83 -35.45 10.94
N LEU A 13 14.13 -36.50 10.51
CA LEU A 13 12.87 -36.40 9.76
C LEU A 13 11.74 -35.81 10.60
N LEU A 14 11.59 -36.26 11.85
CA LEU A 14 10.60 -35.72 12.79
C LEU A 14 10.85 -34.23 13.09
N TRP A 15 12.11 -33.80 13.16
CA TRP A 15 12.44 -32.39 13.36
C TRP A 15 12.14 -31.51 12.14
N LEU A 16 12.25 -32.05 10.92
CA LEU A 16 11.86 -31.35 9.70
C LEU A 16 10.34 -31.12 9.62
N ASP A 17 9.54 -32.10 10.01
CA ASP A 17 8.08 -31.97 10.05
C ASP A 17 7.58 -30.95 11.09
N LEU A 18 8.39 -30.63 12.10
CA LEU A 18 8.08 -29.57 13.07
C LEU A 18 8.44 -28.15 12.59
N THR A 19 9.10 -28.00 11.44
CA THR A 19 9.42 -26.67 10.90
C THR A 19 8.20 -26.06 10.20
N HIS A 20 7.36 -25.37 10.98
CA HIS A 20 6.22 -24.63 10.42
C HIS A 20 6.71 -23.31 9.80
N ALA A 21 6.98 -23.33 8.50
CA ALA A 21 7.29 -22.11 7.74
C ALA A 21 6.01 -21.25 7.63
N LYS A 22 5.96 -20.14 8.38
CA LYS A 22 4.88 -19.16 8.30
C LYS A 22 5.13 -18.23 7.11
N ILE A 23 4.15 -18.10 6.21
CA ILE A 23 4.20 -17.09 5.15
C ILE A 23 3.86 -15.74 5.76
N SER A 24 4.80 -14.81 5.66
CA SER A 24 4.66 -13.45 6.17
C SER A 24 4.49 -12.45 5.03
N TYR A 25 3.80 -11.35 5.31
CA TYR A 25 3.56 -10.27 4.35
C TYR A 25 4.05 -8.93 4.92
N PHE A 26 4.27 -7.97 4.03
CA PHE A 26 4.50 -6.59 4.38
C PHE A 26 3.79 -5.67 3.38
N TRP A 27 3.41 -4.48 3.83
CA TRP A 27 2.94 -3.42 2.94
C TRP A 27 4.14 -2.60 2.47
N HIS A 28 4.16 -2.19 1.20
CA HIS A 28 5.11 -1.20 0.70
C HIS A 28 4.33 0.03 0.23
N ILE A 29 4.61 1.18 0.85
CA ILE A 29 4.00 2.47 0.54
C ILE A 29 5.11 3.42 0.08
N THR A 30 4.82 4.26 -0.90
CA THR A 30 5.75 5.26 -1.44
C THR A 30 4.97 6.41 -2.04
N ASP A 31 5.65 7.52 -2.18
CA ASP A 31 5.32 8.73 -2.92
C ASP A 31 3.88 9.18 -2.69
N LEU A 32 3.51 9.39 -1.41
CA LEU A 32 2.15 9.77 -1.06
C LEU A 32 1.76 11.14 -1.65
N HIS A 33 2.74 12.03 -1.85
CA HIS A 33 2.56 13.35 -2.46
C HIS A 33 1.34 14.09 -1.90
N TYR A 34 1.39 14.53 -0.65
CA TYR A 34 0.25 15.23 -0.04
C TYR A 34 0.15 16.69 -0.50
N ASP A 35 -0.98 17.06 -1.10
CA ASP A 35 -1.32 18.45 -1.42
C ASP A 35 -2.31 19.04 -0.39
N PRO A 36 -1.87 19.97 0.50
CA PRO A 36 -2.74 20.62 1.47
C PRO A 36 -3.73 21.60 0.83
N PHE A 37 -3.50 22.02 -0.41
CA PHE A 37 -4.35 22.95 -1.16
C PHE A 37 -5.26 22.27 -2.17
N HIS A 38 -5.31 20.93 -2.19
CA HIS A 38 -6.09 20.14 -3.15
C HIS A 38 -7.55 20.62 -3.30
N ASN A 39 -8.20 20.99 -2.18
CA ASN A 39 -9.59 21.47 -2.14
C ASN A 39 -9.73 22.99 -1.97
N SER A 40 -8.63 23.76 -1.98
CA SER A 40 -8.70 25.21 -1.76
C SER A 40 -9.48 25.89 -2.88
N GLN A 41 -10.47 26.72 -2.50
CA GLN A 41 -11.18 27.60 -3.42
C GLN A 41 -10.44 28.93 -3.60
N GLU A 42 -9.64 29.34 -2.62
CA GLU A 42 -8.85 30.56 -2.68
C GLU A 42 -7.51 30.29 -3.36
N LEU A 43 -7.26 31.11 -4.38
CA LEU A 43 -6.02 31.27 -5.14
C LEU A 43 -5.61 30.03 -5.95
N HIS A 44 -5.81 30.08 -7.28
CA HIS A 44 -4.82 29.87 -8.38
C HIS A 44 -3.60 28.92 -8.17
N ARG A 45 -3.65 28.01 -7.20
CA ARG A 45 -2.55 27.17 -6.66
C ARG A 45 -3.06 25.85 -6.07
N GLY A 46 -4.34 25.73 -5.73
CA GLY A 46 -4.95 24.42 -5.49
C GLY A 46 -5.01 23.62 -6.80
N CYS A 47 -5.16 22.30 -6.70
CA CYS A 47 -5.26 21.44 -7.86
C CYS A 47 -6.61 21.55 -8.60
N LYS A 48 -6.88 22.76 -9.08
CA LYS A 48 -7.86 23.12 -10.08
C LYS A 48 -7.07 23.73 -11.21
N HIS A 49 -6.96 23.02 -12.32
CA HIS A 49 -6.50 23.63 -13.55
C HIS A 49 -7.37 24.84 -13.89
N ILE A 50 -6.84 26.06 -13.69
CA ILE A 50 -7.14 27.16 -14.60
C ILE A 50 -6.37 26.84 -15.88
N ARG A 51 -6.93 25.96 -16.71
CA ARG A 51 -6.48 25.82 -18.09
C ARG A 51 -6.94 27.07 -18.83
N GLY A 52 -6.09 28.09 -18.82
CA GLY A 52 -6.12 29.15 -19.82
C GLY A 52 -5.67 28.58 -21.17
N SER A 53 -6.50 27.78 -21.82
CA SER A 53 -6.38 27.45 -23.25
C SER A 53 -7.59 26.64 -23.71
N ASN A 54 -8.55 27.31 -24.34
CA ASN A 54 -9.41 26.92 -25.47
C ASN A 54 -9.50 25.45 -25.96
N GLU A 55 -9.48 24.43 -25.10
CA GLU A 55 -9.76 23.05 -25.49
C GLU A 55 -10.83 22.45 -24.58
N SER A 56 -12.01 22.33 -25.18
CA SER A 56 -13.15 21.40 -24.95
C SER A 56 -13.44 20.90 -23.52
N PRO A 57 -14.70 21.00 -23.07
CA PRO A 57 -15.14 20.53 -21.76
C PRO A 57 -15.33 19.00 -21.79
N HIS A 58 -14.25 18.25 -21.89
CA HIS A 58 -14.30 16.86 -21.42
C HIS A 58 -14.37 16.93 -19.90
N SER A 59 -15.63 16.91 -19.45
CA SER A 59 -16.11 16.61 -18.11
C SER A 59 -15.29 15.52 -17.44
N HIS A 60 -14.11 15.87 -16.92
CA HIS A 60 -13.50 15.15 -15.85
C HIS A 60 -14.39 15.44 -14.65
N ARG A 61 -15.40 14.58 -14.49
CA ARG A 61 -16.17 14.50 -13.26
C ARG A 61 -15.15 14.49 -12.12
N ASN A 62 -15.08 15.59 -11.37
CA ASN A 62 -14.34 15.70 -10.11
C ASN A 62 -14.89 14.64 -9.15
N GLY A 63 -14.46 13.39 -9.33
CA GLY A 63 -14.67 12.35 -8.36
C GLY A 63 -13.84 12.73 -7.14
N ARG A 64 -14.37 12.47 -5.95
CA ARG A 64 -13.75 12.76 -4.65
C ARG A 64 -12.27 12.33 -4.50
N HIS A 65 -11.79 11.47 -5.40
CA HIS A 65 -10.42 10.93 -5.42
C HIS A 65 -9.81 10.84 -6.83
N ARG A 66 -10.36 11.49 -7.87
CA ARG A 66 -10.01 11.19 -9.28
C ARG A 66 -9.65 12.43 -10.08
N ASP A 67 -8.55 13.06 -9.71
CA ASP A 67 -7.81 13.97 -10.59
C ASP A 67 -6.38 13.44 -10.73
N HIS A 68 -5.99 13.08 -11.96
CA HIS A 68 -4.67 12.51 -12.28
C HIS A 68 -3.61 13.58 -12.56
N THR A 69 -4.01 14.85 -12.58
CA THR A 69 -3.10 15.99 -12.79
C THR A 69 -2.59 16.57 -11.47
N CYS A 70 -2.93 15.92 -10.36
CA CYS A 70 -2.77 16.41 -9.00
C CYS A 70 -2.00 15.45 -8.11
N ASP A 71 -1.31 16.05 -7.14
CA ASP A 71 -0.85 15.38 -5.93
C ASP A 71 -2.07 14.95 -5.06
N SER A 72 -1.85 13.98 -4.18
CA SER A 72 -2.87 13.32 -3.39
C SER A 72 -3.56 14.25 -2.40
N SER A 73 -4.89 14.14 -2.36
CA SER A 73 -5.70 14.76 -1.33
C SER A 73 -5.61 14.02 0.00
N TRP A 74 -5.86 14.71 1.11
CA TRP A 74 -5.94 14.05 2.42
C TRP A 74 -6.96 12.88 2.44
N PRO A 75 -8.19 13.03 1.90
CA PRO A 75 -9.13 11.90 1.80
C PRO A 75 -8.59 10.69 1.03
N LEU A 76 -7.78 10.90 -0.02
CA LEU A 76 -7.17 9.79 -0.77
C LEU A 76 -6.16 9.03 0.11
N ILE A 77 -5.24 9.74 0.76
CA ILE A 77 -4.26 9.15 1.68
C ILE A 77 -4.97 8.39 2.81
N GLN A 78 -6.00 8.99 3.40
CA GLN A 78 -6.79 8.37 4.46
C GLN A 78 -7.49 7.10 3.97
N SER A 79 -8.01 7.09 2.74
CA SER A 79 -8.66 5.91 2.16
C SER A 79 -7.69 4.75 1.93
N ALA A 80 -6.45 5.05 1.49
CA ALA A 80 -5.41 4.04 1.32
C ALA A 80 -4.98 3.44 2.67
N ALA A 81 -4.78 4.29 3.69
CA ALA A 81 -4.47 3.84 5.04
C ALA A 81 -5.59 2.98 5.64
N ALA A 82 -6.85 3.39 5.47
CA ALA A 82 -8.01 2.61 5.92
C ALA A 82 -8.07 1.24 5.23
N PHE A 83 -7.81 1.19 3.92
CA PHE A 83 -7.79 -0.07 3.18
C PHE A 83 -6.69 -1.02 3.67
N MET A 84 -5.47 -0.53 3.89
CA MET A 84 -4.38 -1.35 4.44
C MET A 84 -4.69 -1.85 5.85
N ALA A 85 -5.35 -1.01 6.66
CA ALA A 85 -5.80 -1.37 8.00
C ALA A 85 -6.97 -2.36 7.99
N GLU A 86 -7.88 -2.31 7.02
CA GLU A 86 -8.97 -3.29 6.89
C GLU A 86 -8.46 -4.63 6.32
N ARG A 87 -7.49 -4.58 5.41
CA ARG A 87 -7.02 -5.73 4.64
C ARG A 87 -5.67 -6.28 5.10
N HIS A 88 -5.36 -6.21 6.39
CA HIS A 88 -4.13 -6.79 6.93
C HIS A 88 -4.32 -8.28 7.26
N PRO A 89 -3.46 -9.19 6.79
CA PRO A 89 -3.42 -10.56 7.28
C PRO A 89 -2.77 -10.61 8.68
N ASP A 90 -3.12 -11.61 9.50
CA ASP A 90 -2.48 -11.89 10.80
C ASP A 90 -0.98 -12.23 10.69
N THR A 91 -0.49 -12.37 9.46
CA THR A 91 0.91 -12.63 9.13
C THR A 91 1.61 -11.39 8.57
N LEU A 92 0.98 -10.21 8.63
CA LEU A 92 1.62 -8.94 8.35
C LEU A 92 2.67 -8.64 9.45
N GLU A 93 3.91 -8.40 9.05
CA GLU A 93 5.00 -8.16 9.99
C GLU A 93 5.39 -6.69 10.11
N PHE A 94 5.41 -5.97 8.99
CA PHE A 94 5.82 -4.56 8.96
C PHE A 94 5.26 -3.83 7.74
N VAL A 95 5.47 -2.51 7.76
CA VAL A 95 5.21 -1.60 6.64
C VAL A 95 6.53 -0.98 6.23
N LEU A 96 6.90 -1.14 4.97
CA LEU A 96 8.00 -0.42 4.34
C LEU A 96 7.44 0.87 3.74
N TRP A 97 7.94 2.02 4.17
CA TRP A 97 7.56 3.32 3.61
C TRP A 97 8.78 4.04 3.07
N THR A 98 8.79 4.34 1.77
CA THR A 98 9.91 4.93 1.05
C THR A 98 9.74 6.41 0.70
N GLY A 99 8.85 7.12 1.43
CA GLY A 99 8.62 8.56 1.32
C GLY A 99 7.42 8.88 0.47
#